data_AF-A0A850HKS7-F1
#
_entry.id   AF-A0A850HKS7-F1
#
_cell.length_a   1.000
_cell.length_b   1.000
_cell.length_c   1.000
_cell.angle_alpha   90.00
_cell.angle_beta   90.00
_cell.angle_gamma   90.00
#
_symmetry.space_group_name_H-M   'P 1'
#
loop_
_entity.id
_entity.type
_entity.pdbx_description
1 polymer ?
#
loop_
_entity_poly.entity_id
_entity_poly.type
_entity_poly.pdbx_seq_one_letter_code
_entity_poly.pdbx_strand_id
1 'polypeptide(L)'
;MTRLPQIALLPDGKRLHLQDGPIDLVVEAKGRDADVSAAYQAAAERFTGLLDELCMELPELRSAANPKHNALKGVVARRMHAAVAPFAAGCFITPMAAVAGSVAEEILGAMLAAATLDRAYVNNGGDIALYLGDGEQFSVGLMDRPDRHGVMRTMTIDSDMPVRGIATSGRHGRSFSLGIADAVTVLARTASQADAAATVIANAVDLPDHPAILRVPASELQPDSDLGARLVTRDVGRLAEHEIEQALEAGAARARDLLMSGLIEGAALRLLGETRIVGATGDGAPAAHAFQGQTTDNTLLA
;
A
#
# COMPACT_ATOMS: atom_id res chain seq x y z
N MET A 1 14.66 24.61 15.24
CA MET A 1 13.90 23.77 16.19
C MET A 1 13.61 22.48 15.46
N THR A 2 14.17 21.36 15.93
CA THR A 2 13.83 20.03 15.40
C THR A 2 12.36 19.79 15.67
N ARG A 3 11.59 19.54 14.62
CA ARG A 3 10.17 19.23 14.74
C ARG A 3 10.06 17.87 15.42
N LEU A 4 9.28 17.78 16.49
CA LEU A 4 9.03 16.52 17.18
C LEU A 4 7.80 15.84 16.57
N PRO A 5 7.80 14.51 16.42
CA PRO A 5 6.63 13.77 16.01
C PRO A 5 5.52 13.85 17.07
N GLN A 6 4.27 13.72 16.64
CA GLN A 6 3.14 13.49 17.51
C GLN A 6 3.02 12.00 17.77
N ILE A 7 2.98 11.62 19.05
CA ILE A 7 2.96 10.22 19.49
C ILE A 7 1.90 10.10 20.57
N ALA A 8 0.89 9.27 20.33
CA ALA A 8 -0.21 9.07 21.27
C ALA A 8 -0.83 7.68 21.13
N LEU A 9 -1.37 7.13 22.22
CA LEU A 9 -2.30 6.01 22.12
C LEU A 9 -3.66 6.53 21.63
N LEU A 10 -4.28 5.79 20.73
CA LEU A 10 -5.64 6.05 20.28
C LEU A 10 -6.64 5.80 21.42
N PRO A 11 -7.88 6.36 21.34
CA PRO A 11 -8.88 6.26 22.40
C PRO A 11 -9.29 4.82 22.78
N ASP A 12 -9.01 3.83 21.94
CA ASP A 12 -9.22 2.42 22.24
C ASP A 12 -8.21 1.84 23.24
N GLY A 13 -7.14 2.57 23.57
CA GLY A 13 -6.09 2.17 24.48
C GLY A 13 -5.22 1.02 23.97
N LYS A 14 -5.35 0.64 22.69
CA LYS A 14 -4.65 -0.50 22.09
C LYS A 14 -3.68 -0.07 21.01
N ARG A 15 -4.09 0.87 20.16
CA ARG A 15 -3.32 1.27 18.98
C ARG A 15 -2.49 2.50 19.26
N LEU A 16 -1.24 2.47 18.83
CA LEU A 16 -0.32 3.61 18.86
C LEU A 16 -0.45 4.41 17.56
N HIS A 17 -0.56 5.73 17.68
CA HIS A 17 -0.56 6.67 16.57
C HIS A 17 0.76 7.45 16.57
N LEU A 18 1.43 7.47 15.41
CA LEU A 18 2.69 8.18 15.19
C LEU A 18 2.52 9.08 13.97
N GLN A 19 2.66 10.40 14.14
CA GLN A 19 2.47 11.35 13.05
C GLN A 19 3.62 12.35 12.98
N ASP A 20 4.19 12.46 11.79
CA ASP A 20 5.32 13.32 11.49
C ASP A 20 5.18 13.80 10.04
N GLY A 21 4.67 15.03 9.87
CA GLY A 21 4.45 15.62 8.55
C GLY A 21 3.42 14.79 7.77
N PRO A 22 3.74 14.31 6.55
CA PRO A 22 2.85 13.46 5.77
C PRO A 22 2.83 11.99 6.22
N ILE A 23 3.76 11.58 7.09
CA ILE A 23 3.84 10.22 7.60
C ILE A 23 2.87 10.09 8.78
N ASP A 24 1.96 9.13 8.69
CA ASP A 24 0.80 8.98 9.58
C ASP A 24 0.55 7.49 9.82
N LEU A 25 1.06 6.97 10.94
CA LEU A 25 1.08 5.55 11.25
C LEU A 25 0.06 5.18 12.31
N VAL A 26 -0.69 4.11 12.05
CA VAL A 26 -1.47 3.38 13.06
C VAL A 26 -0.80 2.03 13.29
N VAL A 27 -0.40 1.79 14.53
CA VAL A 27 0.37 0.62 14.95
C VAL A 27 -0.45 -0.17 15.96
N GLU A 28 -0.50 -1.49 15.80
CA GLU A 28 -1.03 -2.40 16.82
C GLU A 28 -0.08 -3.57 17.01
N ALA A 29 0.11 -3.98 18.27
CA ALA A 29 0.80 -5.20 18.62
C ALA A 29 -0.03 -6.05 19.59
N LYS A 30 0.15 -7.36 19.50
CA LYS A 30 -0.41 -8.38 20.38
C LYS A 30 0.72 -9.22 20.94
N GLY A 31 0.70 -9.45 22.24
CA GLY A 31 1.71 -10.19 22.99
C GLY A 31 1.54 -9.94 24.49
N ARG A 32 2.59 -10.20 25.27
CA ARG A 32 2.61 -9.82 26.70
C ARG A 32 2.64 -8.29 26.83
N ASP A 33 1.97 -7.73 27.84
CA ASP A 33 1.89 -6.28 28.04
C ASP A 33 3.26 -5.58 28.07
N ALA A 34 4.26 -6.21 28.70
CA ALA A 34 5.62 -5.69 28.76
C ALA A 34 6.29 -5.66 27.38
N ASP A 35 6.06 -6.68 26.55
CA ASP A 35 6.60 -6.76 25.18
C ASP A 35 5.92 -5.73 24.27
N VAL A 36 4.60 -5.56 24.38
CA VAL A 36 3.85 -4.54 23.63
C VAL A 36 4.33 -3.14 24.00
N SER A 37 4.52 -2.85 25.29
CA SER A 37 5.06 -1.57 25.74
C SER A 37 6.47 -1.31 25.21
N ALA A 38 7.35 -2.33 25.23
CA ALA A 38 8.70 -2.22 24.70
C ALA A 38 8.71 -1.98 23.18
N ALA A 39 7.85 -2.71 22.44
CA ALA A 39 7.68 -2.54 21.01
C ALA A 39 7.20 -1.12 20.66
N TYR A 40 6.19 -0.60 21.36
CA TYR A 40 5.68 0.76 21.12
C TYR A 40 6.69 1.85 21.45
N GLN A 41 7.51 1.66 22.50
CA GLN A 41 8.61 2.55 22.79
C GLN A 41 9.66 2.52 21.66
N ALA A 42 10.06 1.34 21.18
CA ALA A 42 11.00 1.22 20.08
C ALA A 42 10.46 1.83 18.76
N ALA A 43 9.16 1.69 18.50
CA ALA A 43 8.50 2.34 17.37
C ALA A 43 8.60 3.87 17.46
N ALA A 44 8.27 4.44 18.61
CA ALA A 44 8.36 5.88 18.87
C ALA A 44 9.80 6.42 18.74
N GLU A 45 10.78 5.69 19.29
CA GLU A 45 12.19 6.04 19.21
C GLU A 45 12.69 6.01 17.76
N ARG A 46 12.37 4.95 16.99
CA ARG A 46 12.80 4.85 15.59
C ARG A 46 12.14 5.88 14.68
N PHE A 47 10.87 6.18 14.94
CA PHE A 47 10.09 7.14 14.16
C PHE A 47 10.61 8.58 14.33
N THR A 48 11.14 8.92 15.49
CA THR A 48 11.68 10.25 15.77
C THR A 48 12.90 10.55 14.89
N GLY A 49 12.80 11.57 14.03
CA GLY A 49 13.85 11.97 13.09
C GLY A 49 13.81 11.24 11.73
N LEU A 50 12.90 10.28 11.55
CA LEU A 50 12.82 9.49 10.32
C LEU A 50 12.46 10.33 9.08
N LEU A 51 11.55 11.30 9.21
CA LEU A 51 11.23 12.18 8.09
C LEU A 51 12.43 13.04 7.69
N ASP A 52 13.20 13.51 8.65
CA ASP A 52 14.38 14.34 8.38
C ASP A 52 15.46 13.51 7.64
N GLU A 53 15.67 12.24 8.04
CA GLU A 53 16.54 11.29 7.30
C GLU A 53 16.12 11.16 5.83
N LEU A 54 14.82 11.00 5.56
CA LEU A 54 14.30 10.90 4.19
C LEU A 54 14.44 12.21 3.41
N CYS A 55 14.18 13.35 4.06
CA CYS A 55 14.31 14.67 3.45
C CYS A 55 15.74 14.97 3.00
N MET A 56 16.75 14.43 3.67
CA MET A 56 18.16 14.59 3.29
C MET A 56 18.51 13.96 1.94
N GLU A 57 17.75 12.95 1.51
CA GLU A 57 17.96 12.23 0.24
C GLU A 57 16.81 12.44 -0.74
N LEU A 58 15.94 13.42 -0.47
CA LEU A 58 14.71 13.66 -1.25
C LEU A 58 14.96 13.91 -2.75
N PRO A 59 15.99 14.67 -3.18
CA PRO A 59 16.25 14.87 -4.61
C PRO A 59 16.50 13.53 -5.35
N GLU A 60 17.30 12.64 -4.76
CA GLU A 60 17.58 11.32 -5.30
C GLU A 60 16.35 10.40 -5.22
N LEU A 61 15.57 10.47 -4.13
CA LEU A 61 14.34 9.70 -3.97
C LEU A 61 13.25 10.09 -4.97
N ARG A 62 13.22 11.35 -5.41
CA ARG A 62 12.30 11.85 -6.46
C ARG A 62 12.82 11.65 -7.88
N SER A 63 14.05 11.16 -8.03
CA SER A 63 14.63 10.88 -9.34
C SER A 63 14.16 9.52 -9.87
N ALA A 64 14.13 9.39 -11.21
CA ALA A 64 13.82 8.12 -11.85
C ALA A 64 14.75 7.01 -11.32
N ALA A 65 14.18 5.90 -10.87
CA ALA A 65 14.96 4.78 -10.37
C ALA A 65 15.86 4.23 -11.48
N ASN A 66 17.09 3.91 -11.14
CA ASN A 66 18.02 3.22 -12.02
C ASN A 66 18.33 1.84 -11.44
N PRO A 67 18.06 0.73 -12.16
CA PRO A 67 18.28 -0.61 -11.63
C PRO A 67 19.77 -0.93 -11.41
N LYS A 68 20.68 -0.21 -12.06
CA LYS A 68 22.14 -0.43 -11.99
C LYS A 68 22.86 0.55 -11.07
N HIS A 69 22.18 1.56 -10.55
CA HIS A 69 22.82 2.60 -9.76
C HIS A 69 21.93 3.02 -8.60
N ASN A 70 22.46 2.93 -7.38
CA ASN A 70 21.84 3.42 -6.16
C ASN A 70 22.86 4.24 -5.37
N ALA A 71 22.58 5.53 -5.20
CA ALA A 71 23.41 6.44 -4.40
C ALA A 71 22.86 6.64 -2.97
N LEU A 72 21.69 6.07 -2.66
CA LEU A 72 21.00 6.26 -1.38
C LEU A 72 21.71 5.52 -0.24
N LYS A 73 21.75 6.15 0.93
CA LYS A 73 22.51 5.72 2.11
C LYS A 73 21.62 5.41 3.30
N GLY A 74 20.45 6.02 3.42
CA GLY A 74 19.48 5.72 4.46
C GLY A 74 18.95 4.29 4.31
N VAL A 75 18.67 3.62 5.44
CA VAL A 75 18.13 2.25 5.43
C VAL A 75 16.79 2.21 4.70
N VAL A 76 15.90 3.16 5.03
CA VAL A 76 14.58 3.29 4.38
C VAL A 76 14.72 3.70 2.91
N ALA A 77 15.58 4.67 2.61
CA ALA A 77 15.82 5.12 1.24
C ALA A 77 16.33 3.99 0.32
N ARG A 78 17.27 3.16 0.80
CA ARG A 78 17.72 1.98 0.07
C ARG A 78 16.62 0.93 -0.12
N ARG A 79 15.78 0.73 0.89
CA ARG A 79 14.62 -0.18 0.81
C ARG A 79 13.63 0.29 -0.25
N MET A 80 13.33 1.59 -0.28
CA MET A 80 12.48 2.21 -1.31
C MET A 80 13.03 1.95 -2.71
N HIS A 81 14.33 2.21 -2.94
CA HIS A 81 14.96 1.93 -4.23
C HIS A 81 14.93 0.45 -4.60
N ALA A 82 15.25 -0.44 -3.67
CA ALA A 82 15.24 -1.88 -3.91
C ALA A 82 13.84 -2.39 -4.30
N ALA A 83 12.78 -1.83 -3.71
CA ALA A 83 11.41 -2.17 -4.06
C ALA A 83 11.02 -1.74 -5.47
N VAL A 84 11.50 -0.58 -5.95
CA VAL A 84 11.14 -0.05 -7.27
C VAL A 84 12.06 -0.52 -8.40
N ALA A 85 13.28 -0.94 -8.07
CA ALA A 85 14.31 -1.34 -9.03
C ALA A 85 13.85 -2.43 -10.05
N PRO A 86 13.06 -3.46 -9.67
CA PRO A 86 12.56 -4.45 -10.64
C PRO A 86 11.70 -3.87 -11.76
N PHE A 87 11.05 -2.72 -11.54
CA PHE A 87 10.15 -2.09 -12.51
C PHE A 87 10.86 -1.05 -13.38
N ALA A 88 11.97 -0.49 -12.89
CA ALA A 88 12.67 0.65 -13.47
C ALA A 88 13.22 0.45 -14.89
N ALA A 89 13.36 -0.80 -15.35
CA ALA A 89 13.75 -1.10 -16.72
C ALA A 89 12.59 -1.02 -17.73
N GLY A 90 11.35 -1.22 -17.27
CA GLY A 90 10.17 -1.33 -18.13
C GLY A 90 9.22 -0.13 -18.06
N CYS A 91 9.28 0.67 -16.98
CA CYS A 91 8.46 1.86 -16.84
C CYS A 91 9.17 2.94 -16.00
N PHE A 92 8.67 4.17 -16.09
CA PHE A 92 9.07 5.22 -15.16
C PHE A 92 8.52 4.92 -13.76
N ILE A 93 9.40 4.96 -12.77
CA ILE A 93 9.07 4.87 -11.35
C ILE A 93 10.18 5.57 -10.56
N THR A 94 9.83 6.16 -9.43
CA THR A 94 10.78 6.76 -8.49
C THR A 94 10.72 5.96 -7.18
N PRO A 95 11.78 5.98 -6.34
CA PRO A 95 11.71 5.43 -4.98
C PRO A 95 10.51 5.92 -4.16
N MET A 96 9.96 7.12 -4.44
CA MET A 96 8.77 7.63 -3.75
C MET A 96 7.56 6.69 -3.84
N ALA A 97 7.46 5.85 -4.87
CA ALA A 97 6.39 4.86 -5.03
C ALA A 97 6.42 3.70 -4.00
N ALA A 98 7.42 3.66 -3.12
CA ALA A 98 7.54 2.66 -2.05
C ALA A 98 7.72 3.29 -0.66
N VAL A 99 7.49 4.60 -0.51
CA VAL A 99 7.81 5.34 0.72
C VAL A 99 7.00 4.83 1.91
N ALA A 100 5.69 4.63 1.71
CA ALA A 100 4.78 4.38 2.81
C ALA A 100 4.99 2.96 3.34
N GLY A 101 5.08 1.98 2.44
CA GLY A 101 5.42 0.60 2.78
C GLY A 101 6.82 0.46 3.40
N SER A 102 7.82 1.20 2.90
CA SER A 102 9.19 1.13 3.45
C SER A 102 9.31 1.71 4.85
N VAL A 103 8.54 2.77 5.15
CA VAL A 103 8.44 3.35 6.50
C VAL A 103 7.72 2.39 7.44
N ALA A 104 6.60 1.80 7.00
CA ALA A 104 5.87 0.82 7.81
C ALA A 104 6.75 -0.38 8.20
N GLU A 105 7.53 -0.90 7.25
CA GLU A 105 8.51 -1.96 7.51
C GLU A 105 9.60 -1.56 8.49
N GLU A 106 10.11 -0.34 8.40
CA GLU A 106 11.16 0.14 9.31
C GLU A 106 10.68 0.16 10.76
N ILE A 107 9.48 0.68 10.98
CA ILE A 107 8.88 0.75 12.31
C ILE A 107 8.55 -0.65 12.84
N LEU A 108 7.98 -1.52 12.00
CA LEU A 108 7.72 -2.91 12.39
C LEU A 108 9.03 -3.63 12.75
N GLY A 109 10.09 -3.42 11.97
CA GLY A 109 11.41 -3.99 12.25
C GLY A 109 11.97 -3.56 13.61
N ALA A 110 11.83 -2.27 13.97
CA ALA A 110 12.25 -1.76 15.27
C ALA A 110 11.46 -2.40 16.43
N MET A 111 10.15 -2.57 16.26
CA MET A 111 9.29 -3.25 17.25
C MET A 111 9.74 -4.70 17.50
N LEU A 112 9.96 -5.46 16.43
CA LEU A 112 10.34 -6.87 16.50
C LEU A 112 11.78 -7.07 17.01
N ALA A 113 12.66 -6.09 16.82
CA ALA A 113 13.99 -6.12 17.40
C ALA A 113 13.99 -5.91 18.92
N ALA A 114 12.99 -5.19 19.45
CA ALA A 114 12.87 -4.87 20.87
C ALA A 114 12.10 -5.91 21.68
N ALA A 115 11.18 -6.67 21.05
CA ALA A 115 10.28 -7.56 21.77
C ALA A 115 9.81 -8.76 20.93
N THR A 116 9.42 -9.83 21.62
CA THR A 116 8.72 -10.97 21.00
C THR A 116 7.22 -10.70 21.00
N LEU A 117 6.62 -10.65 19.81
CA LEU A 117 5.19 -10.38 19.62
C LEU A 117 4.51 -11.63 19.04
N ASP A 118 3.21 -11.78 19.31
CA ASP A 118 2.38 -12.79 18.65
C ASP A 118 1.98 -12.29 17.26
N ARG A 119 1.55 -11.04 17.19
CA ARG A 119 1.12 -10.37 15.96
C ARG A 119 1.37 -8.88 16.06
N ALA A 120 1.75 -8.24 14.96
CA ALA A 120 1.83 -6.79 14.89
C ALA A 120 1.53 -6.28 13.48
N TYR A 121 1.06 -5.04 13.38
CA TYR A 121 0.99 -4.35 12.11
C TYR A 121 1.34 -2.87 12.27
N VAL A 122 1.87 -2.29 11.20
CA VAL A 122 2.09 -0.86 11.03
C VAL A 122 1.40 -0.44 9.74
N ASN A 123 0.39 0.41 9.83
CA ASN A 123 -0.37 0.92 8.69
C ASN A 123 -0.02 2.39 8.44
N ASN A 124 0.53 2.69 7.27
CA ASN A 124 0.81 4.04 6.80
C ASN A 124 -0.15 4.40 5.66
N GLY A 125 -1.35 4.89 5.99
CA GLY A 125 -2.30 5.39 4.98
C GLY A 125 -2.87 4.35 4.00
N GLY A 126 -2.82 3.05 4.33
CA GLY A 126 -3.23 1.95 3.44
C GLY A 126 -2.11 0.97 3.09
N ASP A 127 -0.86 1.36 3.37
CA ASP A 127 0.33 0.54 3.18
C ASP A 127 0.74 -0.09 4.52
N ILE A 128 0.57 -1.41 4.61
CA ILE A 128 0.59 -2.17 5.85
C ILE A 128 1.76 -3.15 5.82
N ALA A 129 2.69 -2.98 6.76
CA ALA A 129 3.63 -4.02 7.14
C ALA A 129 3.02 -4.84 8.28
N LEU A 130 3.05 -6.16 8.19
CA LEU A 130 2.48 -7.03 9.21
C LEU A 130 3.44 -8.16 9.60
N TYR A 131 3.36 -8.57 10.85
CA TYR A 131 4.02 -9.73 11.41
C TYR A 131 2.95 -10.66 12.02
N LEU A 132 3.07 -11.94 11.71
CA LEU A 132 2.22 -13.01 12.21
C LEU A 132 3.12 -14.13 12.73
N GLY A 133 3.05 -14.38 14.04
CA GLY A 133 3.58 -15.58 14.66
C GLY A 133 2.70 -16.80 14.39
N ASP A 134 3.16 -17.96 14.82
CA ASP A 134 2.53 -19.24 14.53
C ASP A 134 1.05 -19.28 14.95
N GLY A 135 0.17 -19.60 14.01
CA GLY A 135 -1.28 -19.70 14.24
C GLY A 135 -2.03 -18.36 14.31
N GLU A 136 -1.33 -17.23 14.18
CA GLU A 136 -1.99 -15.94 14.03
C GLU A 136 -2.47 -15.72 12.58
N GLN A 137 -3.50 -14.89 12.48
CA GLN A 137 -4.13 -14.50 11.22
C GLN A 137 -4.41 -12.99 11.22
N PHE A 138 -4.53 -12.41 10.03
CA PHE A 138 -4.84 -11.00 9.83
C PHE A 138 -5.95 -10.84 8.80
N SER A 139 -7.01 -10.10 9.15
CA SER A 139 -8.12 -9.83 8.25
C SER A 139 -8.01 -8.43 7.66
N VAL A 140 -8.08 -8.36 6.34
CA VAL A 140 -7.95 -7.15 5.54
C VAL A 140 -9.30 -6.83 4.92
N GLY A 141 -9.84 -5.65 5.22
CA GLY A 141 -11.05 -5.14 4.59
C GLY A 141 -10.74 -4.42 3.28
N LEU A 142 -11.35 -4.86 2.19
CA LEU A 142 -11.41 -4.15 0.92
C LEU A 142 -12.73 -3.40 0.87
N MET A 143 -12.68 -2.08 1.02
CA MET A 143 -13.87 -1.24 1.02
C MET A 143 -14.28 -0.94 -0.43
N ASP A 144 -15.52 -1.28 -0.79
CA ASP A 144 -16.06 -1.01 -2.11
C ASP A 144 -16.27 0.51 -2.28
N ARG A 145 -16.94 1.24 -1.38
CA ARG A 145 -16.97 2.72 -1.45
C ARG A 145 -17.05 3.34 -0.06
N PRO A 146 -16.39 4.49 0.22
CA PRO A 146 -16.54 5.18 1.49
C PRO A 146 -17.92 5.83 1.69
N ASP A 147 -18.62 6.15 0.60
CA ASP A 147 -19.80 7.04 0.57
C ASP A 147 -21.15 6.32 0.40
N ARG A 148 -21.15 4.99 0.22
CA ARG A 148 -22.36 4.15 0.22
C ARG A 148 -22.07 2.85 0.97
N HIS A 149 -23.13 2.21 1.45
CA HIS A 149 -23.15 0.87 2.05
C HIS A 149 -22.59 -0.21 1.10
N GLY A 150 -21.30 -0.12 0.76
CA GLY A 150 -20.60 -1.05 -0.11
C GLY A 150 -20.30 -2.34 0.62
N VAL A 151 -20.21 -3.44 -0.13
CA VAL A 151 -19.86 -4.75 0.42
C VAL A 151 -18.40 -4.71 0.85
N MET A 152 -18.14 -4.77 2.16
CA MET A 152 -16.80 -5.07 2.67
C MET A 152 -16.46 -6.48 2.26
N ARG A 153 -15.47 -6.62 1.38
CA ARG A 153 -14.85 -7.91 1.11
C ARG A 153 -13.70 -8.08 2.09
N THR A 154 -13.69 -9.19 2.82
CA THR A 154 -12.58 -9.50 3.73
C THR A 154 -11.71 -10.58 3.12
N MET A 155 -10.40 -10.37 3.22
CA MET A 155 -9.38 -11.37 2.93
C MET A 155 -8.62 -11.70 4.21
N THR A 156 -8.43 -12.99 4.48
CA THR A 156 -7.64 -13.45 5.61
C THR A 156 -6.25 -13.82 5.13
N ILE A 157 -5.24 -13.38 5.87
CA ILE A 157 -3.83 -13.73 5.69
C ILE A 157 -3.43 -14.56 6.91
N ASP A 158 -3.08 -15.81 6.66
CA ASP A 158 -2.61 -16.72 7.69
C ASP A 158 -1.08 -16.64 7.84
N SER A 159 -0.59 -17.03 9.02
CA SER A 159 0.85 -17.03 9.33
C SER A 159 1.70 -17.90 8.40
N ASP A 160 1.13 -18.94 7.79
CA ASP A 160 1.80 -19.82 6.83
C ASP A 160 1.89 -19.24 5.40
N MET A 161 1.11 -18.20 5.10
CA MET A 161 1.21 -17.47 3.85
C MET A 161 2.49 -16.60 3.84
N PRO A 162 3.14 -16.43 2.67
CA PRO A 162 4.35 -15.60 2.56
C PRO A 162 4.06 -14.08 2.67
N VAL A 163 2.79 -13.68 2.70
CA VAL A 163 2.37 -12.27 2.69
C VAL A 163 2.71 -11.59 4.01
N ARG A 164 3.54 -10.54 3.95
CA ARG A 164 3.82 -9.64 5.09
C ARG A 164 3.68 -8.16 4.74
N GLY A 165 3.23 -7.88 3.52
CA GLY A 165 2.98 -6.54 3.01
C GLY A 165 1.66 -6.43 2.27
N ILE A 166 0.96 -5.33 2.51
CA ILE A 166 -0.27 -4.95 1.81
C ILE A 166 -0.12 -3.50 1.42
N ALA A 167 -0.56 -3.13 0.23
CA ALA A 167 -0.57 -1.73 -0.20
C ALA A 167 -1.79 -1.44 -1.05
N THR A 168 -2.24 -0.19 -1.06
CA THR A 168 -3.36 0.23 -1.90
C THR A 168 -3.04 1.52 -2.63
N SER A 169 -3.07 1.48 -3.96
CA SER A 169 -2.83 2.64 -4.84
C SER A 169 -4.03 2.91 -5.74
N GLY A 170 -4.22 4.14 -6.19
CA GLY A 170 -5.35 4.52 -7.03
C GLY A 170 -5.55 6.03 -7.08
N ARG A 171 -6.38 6.50 -8.01
CA ARG A 171 -6.56 7.94 -8.28
C ARG A 171 -7.18 8.74 -7.12
N HIS A 172 -7.85 8.07 -6.19
CA HIS A 172 -8.44 8.69 -4.99
C HIS A 172 -7.51 8.63 -3.78
N GLY A 173 -6.31 8.06 -3.93
CA GLY A 173 -5.31 7.96 -2.88
C GLY A 173 -4.63 9.28 -2.59
N ARG A 174 -3.62 9.23 -1.70
CA ARG A 174 -2.80 10.39 -1.33
C ARG A 174 -1.78 10.78 -2.41
N SER A 175 -1.53 9.91 -3.39
CA SER A 175 -0.55 10.08 -4.46
C SER A 175 -1.24 10.17 -5.83
N PHE A 176 -0.64 10.92 -6.76
CA PHE A 176 -1.16 10.99 -8.12
C PHE A 176 -0.93 9.68 -8.89
N SER A 177 -1.93 9.28 -9.66
CA SER A 177 -1.88 8.10 -10.53
C SER A 177 -1.82 8.51 -12.01
N LEU A 178 -1.03 7.79 -12.80
CA LEU A 178 -1.02 7.91 -14.27
C LEU A 178 -2.23 7.20 -14.90
N GLY A 179 -2.66 6.09 -14.28
CA GLY A 179 -3.81 5.30 -14.71
C GLY A 179 -5.13 5.79 -14.10
N ILE A 180 -6.19 5.01 -14.29
CA ILE A 180 -7.55 5.37 -13.89
C ILE A 180 -8.17 4.50 -12.80
N ALA A 181 -7.46 3.50 -12.29
CA ALA A 181 -7.97 2.67 -11.21
C ALA A 181 -8.48 3.50 -10.02
N ASP A 182 -9.64 3.13 -9.49
CA ASP A 182 -10.15 3.69 -8.24
C ASP A 182 -9.28 3.24 -7.07
N ALA A 183 -8.95 1.95 -7.07
CA ALA A 183 -8.08 1.30 -6.10
C ALA A 183 -7.49 0.03 -6.69
N VAL A 184 -6.25 -0.25 -6.34
CA VAL A 184 -5.54 -1.51 -6.54
C VAL A 184 -4.90 -1.87 -5.23
N THR A 185 -5.36 -2.97 -4.61
CA THR A 185 -4.74 -3.53 -3.42
C THR A 185 -3.84 -4.69 -3.80
N VAL A 186 -2.60 -4.68 -3.33
CA VAL A 186 -1.59 -5.71 -3.63
C VAL A 186 -1.17 -6.40 -2.34
N LEU A 187 -0.98 -7.71 -2.43
CA LEU A 187 -0.30 -8.52 -1.43
C LEU A 187 1.11 -8.87 -1.90
N ALA A 188 2.09 -8.69 -1.02
CA ALA A 188 3.47 -9.09 -1.29
C ALA A 188 4.17 -9.56 -0.01
N ARG A 189 5.39 -10.04 -0.17
CA ARG A 189 6.23 -10.50 0.94
C ARG A 189 6.71 -9.37 1.84
N THR A 190 6.71 -8.14 1.34
CA THR A 190 7.06 -6.95 2.11
C THR A 190 6.15 -5.78 1.72
N ALA A 191 5.93 -4.83 2.63
CA ALA A 191 5.02 -3.71 2.37
C ALA A 191 5.56 -2.76 1.30
N SER A 192 6.88 -2.54 1.26
CA SER A 192 7.58 -1.77 0.23
C SER A 192 7.41 -2.39 -1.17
N GLN A 193 7.47 -3.71 -1.29
CA GLN A 193 7.18 -4.41 -2.55
C GLN A 193 5.72 -4.25 -2.96
N ALA A 194 4.80 -4.40 -2.00
CA ALA A 194 3.37 -4.20 -2.25
C ALA A 194 3.09 -2.78 -2.74
N ASP A 195 3.67 -1.76 -2.11
CA ASP A 195 3.49 -0.32 -2.41
C ASP A 195 3.94 0.02 -3.83
N ALA A 196 5.17 -0.38 -4.18
CA ALA A 196 5.70 -0.21 -5.53
C ALA A 196 4.84 -0.94 -6.58
N ALA A 197 4.47 -2.19 -6.32
CA ALA A 197 3.67 -2.99 -7.24
C ALA A 197 2.24 -2.46 -7.40
N ALA A 198 1.60 -1.98 -6.32
CA ALA A 198 0.28 -1.38 -6.36
C ALA A 198 0.28 -0.14 -7.26
N THR A 199 1.30 0.71 -7.14
CA THR A 199 1.49 1.87 -8.02
C THR A 199 1.65 1.45 -9.49
N VAL A 200 2.48 0.44 -9.78
CA VAL A 200 2.70 -0.05 -11.15
C VAL A 200 1.43 -0.65 -11.76
N ILE A 201 0.68 -1.43 -11.00
CA ILE A 201 -0.57 -2.06 -11.49
C ILE A 201 -1.67 -1.01 -11.64
N ALA A 202 -1.81 -0.07 -10.70
CA ALA A 202 -2.79 1.01 -10.80
C ALA A 202 -2.56 1.88 -12.05
N ASN A 203 -1.29 2.15 -12.37
CA ASN A 203 -0.92 2.87 -13.60
C ASN A 203 -1.19 2.08 -14.88
N ALA A 204 -1.24 0.74 -14.80
CA ALA A 204 -1.54 -0.13 -15.95
C ALA A 204 -3.04 -0.29 -16.20
N VAL A 205 -3.90 0.00 -15.20
CA VAL A 205 -5.35 0.14 -15.43
C VAL A 205 -5.57 1.46 -16.13
N ASP A 206 -5.60 1.46 -17.45
CA ASP A 206 -5.66 2.70 -18.22
C ASP A 206 -6.36 2.55 -19.58
N LEU A 207 -6.85 3.68 -20.09
CA LEU A 207 -7.28 3.86 -21.47
C LEU A 207 -6.55 5.09 -22.02
N PRO A 208 -5.38 4.90 -22.67
CA PRO A 208 -4.62 6.00 -23.24
C PRO A 208 -5.45 6.81 -24.23
N ASP A 209 -5.31 8.14 -24.19
CA ASP A 209 -5.96 9.10 -25.10
C ASP A 209 -7.50 9.10 -25.11
N HIS A 210 -8.14 8.39 -24.18
CA HIS A 210 -9.60 8.35 -24.10
C HIS A 210 -10.19 9.72 -23.72
N PRO A 211 -11.17 10.27 -24.47
CA PRO A 211 -11.65 11.63 -24.31
C PRO A 211 -12.37 11.89 -22.98
N ALA A 212 -12.88 10.82 -22.34
CA ALA A 212 -13.51 10.94 -21.02
C ALA A 212 -12.50 11.01 -19.87
N ILE A 213 -11.20 10.85 -20.11
CA ILE A 213 -10.18 10.90 -19.06
C ILE A 213 -9.42 12.21 -19.15
N LEU A 214 -9.66 13.09 -18.17
CA LEU A 214 -8.95 14.35 -18.05
C LEU A 214 -7.62 14.12 -17.33
N ARG A 215 -6.52 14.46 -17.99
CA ARG A 215 -5.18 14.45 -17.39
C ARG A 215 -4.55 15.82 -17.41
N VAL A 216 -3.73 16.08 -16.40
CA VAL A 216 -2.91 17.30 -16.29
C VAL A 216 -1.50 16.92 -15.85
N PRO A 217 -0.48 17.72 -16.15
CA PRO A 217 0.86 17.52 -15.59
C PRO A 217 0.82 17.50 -14.06
N ALA A 218 1.51 16.54 -13.42
CA ALA A 218 1.55 16.45 -11.96
C ALA A 218 2.12 17.73 -11.33
N SER A 219 3.09 18.37 -11.99
CA SER A 219 3.66 19.65 -11.58
C SER A 219 2.68 20.83 -11.57
N GLU A 220 1.55 20.75 -12.28
CA GLU A 220 0.49 21.77 -12.20
C GLU A 220 -0.39 21.61 -10.95
N LEU A 221 -0.51 20.37 -10.44
CA LEU A 221 -1.24 20.09 -9.19
C LEU A 221 -0.35 20.26 -7.96
N GLN A 222 0.91 19.83 -8.07
CA GLN A 222 1.92 19.92 -7.03
C GLN A 222 3.28 20.24 -7.68
N PRO A 223 3.78 21.48 -7.54
CA PRO A 223 5.01 21.93 -8.22
C PRO A 223 6.25 21.06 -7.97
N ASP A 224 6.33 20.43 -6.81
CA ASP A 224 7.46 19.60 -6.39
C ASP A 224 7.22 18.09 -6.54
N SER A 225 6.18 17.68 -7.28
CA SER A 225 5.88 16.26 -7.55
C SER A 225 7.05 15.55 -8.23
N ASP A 226 7.36 14.34 -7.77
CA ASP A 226 8.35 13.44 -8.36
C ASP A 226 7.99 12.97 -9.78
N LEU A 227 6.71 13.05 -10.14
CA LEU A 227 6.23 12.74 -11.48
C LEU A 227 6.53 13.86 -12.49
N GLY A 228 6.74 15.09 -12.01
CA GLY A 228 7.06 16.27 -12.82
C GLY A 228 5.97 16.58 -13.86
N ALA A 229 6.37 16.78 -15.13
CA ALA A 229 5.43 17.12 -16.21
C ALA A 229 4.56 15.94 -16.70
N ARG A 230 4.67 14.75 -16.08
CA ARG A 230 3.89 13.57 -16.49
C ARG A 230 2.41 13.79 -16.22
N LEU A 231 1.61 13.33 -17.18
CA LEU A 231 0.15 13.46 -17.13
C LEU A 231 -0.43 12.48 -16.11
N VAL A 232 -1.10 13.03 -15.10
CA VAL A 232 -1.81 12.27 -14.07
C VAL A 232 -3.31 12.45 -14.21
N THR A 233 -4.06 11.43 -13.84
CA THR A 233 -5.52 11.43 -13.91
C THR A 233 -6.09 12.43 -12.92
N ARG A 234 -6.79 13.44 -13.45
CA ARG A 234 -7.51 14.45 -12.66
C ARG A 234 -8.98 14.08 -12.50
N ASP A 235 -9.59 13.60 -13.57
CA ASP A 235 -11.00 13.19 -13.58
C ASP A 235 -11.24 12.11 -14.63
N VAL A 236 -12.25 11.28 -14.39
CA VAL A 236 -12.72 10.29 -15.36
C VAL A 236 -14.22 10.39 -15.45
N GLY A 237 -14.68 10.79 -16.63
CA GLY A 237 -16.08 10.81 -16.99
C GLY A 237 -16.67 9.42 -17.13
N ARG A 238 -17.82 9.34 -17.81
CA ARG A 238 -18.50 8.07 -18.04
C ARG A 238 -17.70 7.21 -19.02
N LEU A 239 -17.49 5.96 -18.65
CA LEU A 239 -16.94 4.91 -19.49
C LEU A 239 -18.03 3.87 -19.74
N ALA A 240 -18.03 3.28 -20.93
CA ALA A 240 -18.84 2.12 -21.24
C ALA A 240 -18.32 0.87 -20.51
N GLU A 241 -19.19 -0.11 -20.32
CA GLU A 241 -18.84 -1.36 -19.61
C GLU A 241 -17.63 -2.06 -20.24
N HIS A 242 -17.60 -2.20 -21.57
CA HIS A 242 -16.47 -2.81 -22.28
C HIS A 242 -15.15 -2.02 -22.14
N GLU A 243 -15.21 -0.70 -21.97
CA GLU A 243 -14.03 0.15 -21.75
C GLU A 243 -13.48 -0.06 -20.33
N ILE A 244 -14.37 -0.20 -19.34
CA ILE A 244 -14.01 -0.56 -17.96
C ILE A 244 -13.35 -1.94 -17.95
N GLU A 245 -13.94 -2.92 -18.64
CA GLU A 245 -13.37 -4.27 -18.76
C GLU A 245 -12.00 -4.25 -19.42
N GLN A 246 -11.84 -3.48 -20.51
CA GLN A 246 -10.56 -3.34 -21.20
C GLN A 246 -9.47 -2.76 -20.28
N ALA A 247 -9.77 -1.68 -19.56
CA ALA A 247 -8.84 -1.06 -18.63
C ALA A 247 -8.45 -2.01 -17.48
N LEU A 248 -9.44 -2.70 -16.91
CA LEU A 248 -9.21 -3.67 -15.84
C LEU A 248 -8.40 -4.87 -16.33
N GLU A 249 -8.62 -5.34 -17.56
CA GLU A 249 -7.84 -6.43 -18.14
C GLU A 249 -6.38 -6.03 -18.37
N ALA A 250 -6.11 -4.79 -18.79
CA ALA A 250 -4.74 -4.28 -18.91
C ALA A 250 -4.01 -4.30 -17.55
N GLY A 251 -4.66 -3.84 -16.48
CA GLY A 251 -4.13 -3.95 -15.13
C GLY A 251 -3.98 -5.39 -14.65
N ALA A 252 -4.96 -6.26 -14.92
CA ALA A 252 -4.93 -7.65 -14.52
C ALA A 252 -3.82 -8.43 -15.23
N ALA A 253 -3.59 -8.16 -16.52
CA ALA A 253 -2.45 -8.70 -17.26
C ALA A 253 -1.12 -8.29 -16.61
N ARG A 254 -0.98 -7.00 -16.24
CA ARG A 254 0.20 -6.54 -15.52
C ARG A 254 0.36 -7.24 -14.16
N ALA A 255 -0.71 -7.40 -13.40
CA ALA A 255 -0.67 -8.11 -12.12
C ALA A 255 -0.27 -9.59 -12.31
N ARG A 256 -0.76 -10.27 -13.36
CA ARG A 256 -0.37 -11.64 -13.70
C ARG A 256 1.12 -11.75 -14.01
N ASP A 257 1.70 -10.79 -14.74
CA ASP A 257 3.16 -10.77 -14.99
C ASP A 257 3.96 -10.60 -13.70
N LEU A 258 3.50 -9.76 -12.77
CA LEU A 258 4.15 -9.56 -11.48
C LEU A 258 4.03 -10.79 -10.58
N LEU A 259 2.90 -11.49 -10.63
CA LEU A 259 2.70 -12.74 -9.92
C LEU A 259 3.63 -13.84 -10.45
N MET A 260 3.72 -14.01 -11.77
CA MET A 260 4.61 -14.99 -12.41
C MET A 260 6.10 -14.71 -12.15
N SER A 261 6.48 -13.45 -11.94
CA SER A 261 7.84 -13.05 -11.59
C SER A 261 8.11 -13.07 -10.07
N GLY A 262 7.13 -13.46 -9.26
CA GLY A 262 7.26 -13.57 -7.80
C GLY A 262 7.40 -12.22 -7.09
N LEU A 263 6.97 -11.13 -7.71
CA LEU A 263 7.01 -9.78 -7.15
C LEU A 263 5.79 -9.45 -6.29
N ILE A 264 4.68 -10.19 -6.49
CA ILE A 264 3.46 -10.11 -5.68
C ILE A 264 2.94 -11.52 -5.40
N GLU A 265 2.07 -11.63 -4.41
CA GLU A 265 1.34 -12.87 -4.07
C GLU A 265 -0.13 -12.78 -4.53
N GLY A 266 -0.64 -11.57 -4.78
CA GLY A 266 -1.98 -11.35 -5.33
C GLY A 266 -2.33 -9.86 -5.46
N ALA A 267 -3.39 -9.57 -6.20
CA ALA A 267 -3.91 -8.21 -6.37
C ALA A 267 -5.43 -8.19 -6.55
N ALA A 268 -6.08 -7.14 -6.05
CA ALA A 268 -7.46 -6.79 -6.32
C ALA A 268 -7.50 -5.40 -6.96
N LEU A 269 -8.07 -5.30 -8.17
CA LEU A 269 -8.12 -4.09 -8.98
C LEU A 269 -9.56 -3.63 -9.11
N ARG A 270 -9.79 -2.33 -9.04
CA ARG A 270 -11.13 -1.75 -9.05
C ARG A 270 -11.24 -0.51 -9.92
N LEU A 271 -12.32 -0.45 -10.70
CA LEU A 271 -12.65 0.68 -11.56
C LEU A 271 -14.17 0.81 -11.72
N LEU A 272 -14.74 1.96 -11.33
CA LEU A 272 -16.13 2.36 -11.47
C LEU A 272 -17.17 1.36 -10.92
N GLY A 273 -16.79 0.57 -9.91
CA GLY A 273 -17.65 -0.44 -9.28
C GLY A 273 -17.33 -1.87 -9.73
N GLU A 274 -16.60 -2.04 -10.83
CA GLU A 274 -16.13 -3.35 -11.28
C GLU A 274 -14.84 -3.74 -10.58
N THR A 275 -14.71 -5.04 -10.25
CA THR A 275 -13.56 -5.58 -9.53
C THR A 275 -12.97 -6.79 -10.26
N ARG A 276 -11.65 -6.81 -10.42
CA ARG A 276 -10.87 -7.97 -10.89
C ARG A 276 -9.89 -8.43 -9.81
N ILE A 277 -9.72 -9.74 -9.68
CA ILE A 277 -8.83 -10.35 -8.69
C ILE A 277 -7.83 -11.24 -9.43
N VAL A 278 -6.56 -11.16 -9.03
CA VAL A 278 -5.45 -11.95 -9.55
C VAL A 278 -4.71 -12.59 -8.37
N GLY A 279 -4.45 -13.90 -8.42
CA GLY A 279 -3.59 -14.58 -7.45
C GLY A 279 -4.19 -14.84 -6.05
N ALA A 280 -5.41 -14.39 -5.76
CA ALA A 280 -6.08 -14.72 -4.51
C ALA A 280 -6.57 -16.18 -4.53
N THR A 281 -5.70 -17.08 -4.06
CA THR A 281 -5.97 -18.46 -3.59
C THR A 281 -6.72 -19.41 -4.55
N GLY A 282 -5.95 -20.23 -5.28
CA GLY A 282 -6.26 -21.66 -5.48
C GLY A 282 -6.67 -22.10 -6.89
N ASP A 283 -5.69 -22.47 -7.72
CA ASP A 283 -5.88 -23.60 -8.64
C ASP A 283 -5.84 -24.89 -7.80
N GLY A 284 -7.01 -25.34 -7.32
CA GLY A 284 -7.22 -26.63 -6.65
C GLY A 284 -7.71 -26.54 -5.20
N ALA A 285 -9.03 -26.62 -4.98
CA ALA A 285 -9.67 -26.82 -3.67
C ALA A 285 -9.32 -28.20 -3.06
N PRO A 286 -9.49 -28.46 -1.73
CA PRO A 286 -10.29 -27.77 -0.69
C PRO A 286 -9.42 -27.23 0.50
N ALA A 287 -9.78 -26.24 1.32
CA ALA A 287 -11.04 -25.95 2.01
C ALA A 287 -11.24 -24.43 2.23
N ALA A 288 -12.43 -24.04 2.66
CA ALA A 288 -13.02 -22.71 2.57
C ALA A 288 -12.26 -21.57 3.29
N HIS A 289 -11.51 -20.77 2.54
CA HIS A 289 -11.21 -19.36 2.85
C HIS A 289 -11.32 -18.52 1.57
N ALA A 290 -12.54 -18.36 1.09
CA ALA A 290 -12.89 -17.51 -0.04
C ALA A 290 -13.61 -16.27 0.47
N PHE A 291 -13.33 -15.12 -0.16
CA PHE A 291 -14.02 -13.83 -0.04
C PHE A 291 -15.46 -13.96 0.48
N GLN A 292 -15.66 -13.73 1.78
CA GLN A 292 -17.00 -13.64 2.34
C GLN A 292 -17.45 -12.18 2.27
N GLY A 293 -18.43 -11.89 1.42
CA GLY A 293 -19.17 -10.63 1.48
C GLY A 293 -20.17 -10.72 2.63
N GLN A 294 -20.00 -9.92 3.68
CA GLN A 294 -21.06 -9.73 4.67
C GLN A 294 -21.94 -8.56 4.21
N THR A 295 -23.17 -8.85 3.80
CA THR A 295 -24.26 -7.88 3.76
C THR A 295 -24.68 -7.59 5.19
N THR A 296 -24.44 -6.36 5.66
CA THR A 296 -25.07 -5.85 6.87
C THR A 296 -26.56 -5.62 6.60
N ASP A 297 -27.39 -6.64 6.85
CA ASP A 297 -28.83 -6.46 6.98
C ASP A 297 -29.11 -5.80 8.33
N ASN A 298 -29.41 -4.50 8.29
CA ASN A 298 -29.90 -3.78 9.45
C ASN A 298 -31.43 -3.96 9.49
N THR A 299 -31.88 -5.05 10.13
CA THR A 299 -33.29 -5.23 10.44
C THR A 299 -33.66 -4.29 11.58
N LEU A 300 -34.44 -3.25 11.24
CA LEU A 300 -35.27 -2.50 12.18
C LEU A 300 -36.11 -3.47 13.01
N LEU A 301 -35.95 -3.45 14.34
CA LEU A 301 -36.95 -3.95 15.28
C LEU A 301 -36.88 -3.15 16.58
N ALA A 302 -37.96 -2.37 16.77
CA ALA A 302 -38.49 -1.70 17.97
C ALA A 302 -37.66 -0.60 18.64
#